data_AF-A0A379WWE7-F1
#
_entry.id   AF-A0A379WWE7-F1
#
_cell.length_a   1.000
_cell.length_b   1.000
_cell.length_c   1.000
_cell.angle_alpha   90.00
_cell.angle_beta   90.00
_cell.angle_gamma   90.00
#
_symmetry.space_group_name_H-M   'P 1'
#
loop_
_entity.id
_entity.type
_entity.pdbx_description
1 polymer ?
#
loop_
_entity_poly.entity_id
_entity_poly.type
_entity_poly.pdbx_seq_one_letter_code
_entity_poly.pdbx_strand_id
1 'polypeptide(L)'
;MSMRRWLAKYRPQADVQVIFNVRSPDDVIFADEWRQYPVTLVAENHATEGFVAGRLTTELLQRVPDLASRTIMTCGPAPYMDFVEQGVKALGVTRFFKEKFFTPVAETATSGLKFTKLQPAQEFYAPIGTTLLEALESNKVPVAAACRAGVCGCCKTKVVSATIR
;
A
#
# COMPACT_ATOMS: atom_id res chain seq x y z
N MET A 1 -3.84 -7.02 9.81
CA MET A 1 -3.84 -8.00 10.93
C MET A 1 -2.45 -8.20 11.57
N SER A 2 -1.39 -8.48 10.80
CA SER A 2 -0.04 -8.77 11.35
C SER A 2 0.46 -7.73 12.36
N MET A 3 0.38 -6.43 12.02
CA MET A 3 0.77 -5.33 12.93
C MET A 3 -0.03 -5.37 14.23
N ARG A 4 -1.34 -5.63 14.15
CA ARG A 4 -2.21 -5.73 15.33
C ARG A 4 -1.78 -6.87 16.25
N ARG A 5 -1.55 -8.07 15.70
CA ARG A 5 -1.05 -9.24 16.45
C ARG A 5 0.29 -8.96 17.11
N TRP A 6 1.22 -8.34 16.37
CA TRP A 6 2.54 -8.01 16.90
C TRP A 6 2.46 -7.02 18.05
N LEU A 7 1.67 -5.94 17.90
CA LEU A 7 1.45 -4.96 18.95
C LEU A 7 0.77 -5.58 20.17
N ALA A 8 -0.25 -6.43 19.98
CA ALA A 8 -0.90 -7.13 21.09
C ALA A 8 0.12 -7.95 21.90
N LYS A 9 1.02 -8.66 21.22
CA LYS A 9 1.99 -9.55 21.86
C LYS A 9 3.14 -8.81 22.53
N TYR A 10 3.74 -7.82 21.86
CA TYR A 10 5.01 -7.22 22.30
C TYR A 10 4.87 -5.79 22.86
N ARG A 11 3.71 -5.16 22.65
CA ARG A 11 3.37 -3.80 23.12
C ARG A 11 1.90 -3.75 23.56
N PRO A 12 1.46 -4.58 24.51
CA PRO A 12 0.04 -4.70 24.88
C PRO A 12 -0.59 -3.39 25.38
N GLN A 13 0.23 -2.47 25.91
CA GLN A 13 -0.19 -1.15 26.38
C GLN A 13 -0.36 -0.12 25.24
N ALA A 14 -0.03 -0.47 23.99
CA ALA A 14 -0.21 0.43 22.86
C ALA A 14 -1.70 0.64 22.60
N ASP A 15 -2.13 1.89 22.56
CA ASP A 15 -3.50 2.25 22.14
C ASP A 15 -3.61 2.17 20.62
N VAL A 16 -4.39 1.19 20.15
CA VAL A 16 -4.56 0.86 18.74
C VAL A 16 -6.04 0.84 18.41
N GLN A 17 -6.46 1.71 17.49
CA GLN A 17 -7.79 1.72 16.92
C GLN A 17 -7.73 1.13 15.49
N VAL A 18 -8.67 0.24 15.16
CA VAL A 18 -8.77 -0.35 13.82
C VAL A 18 -10.14 -0.03 13.23
N ILE A 19 -10.17 0.45 12.00
CA ILE A 19 -11.39 0.51 11.19
C ILE A 19 -11.20 -0.47 10.03
N PHE A 20 -12.01 -1.53 10.00
CA PHE A 20 -11.91 -2.59 8.99
C PHE A 20 -13.13 -2.51 8.06
N ASN A 21 -12.87 -2.19 6.80
CA ASN A 21 -13.90 -1.92 5.80
C ASN A 21 -14.02 -3.10 4.85
N VAL A 22 -15.24 -3.58 4.66
CA VAL A 22 -15.57 -4.73 3.81
C VAL A 22 -16.76 -4.42 2.91
N ARG A 23 -16.92 -5.19 1.84
CA ARG A 23 -18.06 -5.01 0.91
C ARG A 23 -19.35 -5.55 1.51
N SER A 24 -19.28 -6.66 2.23
CA SER A 24 -20.37 -7.27 3.01
C SER A 24 -19.80 -7.93 4.28
N PRO A 25 -20.63 -8.23 5.30
CA PRO A 25 -20.15 -8.90 6.52
C PRO A 25 -19.43 -10.24 6.30
N ASP A 26 -19.80 -10.97 5.25
CA ASP A 26 -19.19 -12.27 4.91
C ASP A 26 -17.73 -12.13 4.42
N ASP A 27 -17.32 -10.92 4.01
CA ASP A 27 -15.95 -10.64 3.55
C ASP A 27 -14.98 -10.35 4.71
N VAL A 28 -15.43 -10.43 5.98
CA VAL A 28 -14.56 -10.21 7.14
C VAL A 28 -13.62 -11.40 7.36
N ILE A 29 -12.41 -11.27 6.82
CA ILE A 29 -11.31 -12.18 7.14
C ILE A 29 -10.84 -12.00 8.60
N PHE A 30 -10.42 -13.09 9.22
CA PHE A 30 -10.01 -13.14 10.63
C PHE A 30 -11.11 -12.71 11.62
N ALA A 31 -12.39 -12.96 11.30
CA ALA A 31 -13.54 -12.53 12.10
C ALA A 31 -13.42 -12.87 13.60
N ASP A 32 -13.06 -14.11 13.93
CA ASP A 32 -12.92 -14.53 15.33
C ASP A 32 -11.81 -13.80 16.09
N GLU A 33 -10.73 -13.44 15.39
CA GLU A 33 -9.64 -12.67 16.00
C GLU A 33 -10.01 -11.20 16.16
N TRP A 34 -10.75 -10.64 15.21
CA TRP A 34 -11.21 -9.25 15.32
C TRP A 34 -12.09 -9.04 16.56
N ARG A 35 -12.85 -10.05 16.98
CA ARG A 35 -13.64 -10.04 18.24
C ARG A 35 -12.78 -9.88 19.50
N GLN A 36 -11.47 -10.12 19.42
CA GLN A 36 -10.54 -9.98 20.55
C GLN A 36 -9.96 -8.56 20.68
N TYR A 37 -10.28 -7.65 19.76
CA TYR A 37 -9.68 -6.32 19.69
C TYR A 37 -10.74 -5.22 19.54
N PRO A 38 -10.44 -3.98 19.97
CA PRO A 38 -11.25 -2.84 19.58
C PRO A 38 -11.15 -2.62 18.06
N VAL A 39 -12.24 -2.88 17.36
CA VAL A 39 -12.35 -2.70 15.90
C VAL A 39 -13.71 -2.14 15.54
N THR A 40 -13.71 -1.14 14.66
CA THR A 40 -14.92 -0.67 13.98
C THR A 40 -15.04 -1.43 12.66
N LEU A 41 -16.05 -2.29 12.54
CA LEU A 41 -16.36 -2.97 11.30
C LEU A 41 -17.30 -2.10 10.46
N VAL A 42 -16.98 -1.92 9.18
CA VAL A 42 -17.77 -1.12 8.24
C VAL A 42 -18.12 -2.01 7.05
N ALA A 43 -19.40 -2.13 6.73
CA ALA A 43 -19.87 -2.95 5.60
C ALA A 43 -20.68 -2.10 4.61
N GLU A 44 -20.24 -2.10 3.36
CA GLU A 44 -20.88 -1.32 2.30
C GLU A 44 -22.31 -1.81 2.01
N ASN A 45 -22.50 -3.12 1.95
CA ASN A 45 -23.76 -3.76 1.63
C ASN A 45 -24.17 -4.70 2.75
N HIS A 46 -25.48 -4.80 2.99
CA HIS A 46 -26.07 -5.79 3.92
C HIS A 46 -25.44 -5.78 5.33
N ALA A 47 -25.11 -4.60 5.86
CA ALA A 47 -24.57 -4.47 7.20
C ALA A 47 -25.49 -5.13 8.24
N THR A 48 -24.93 -5.97 9.08
CA THR A 48 -25.62 -6.65 10.19
C THR A 48 -25.31 -5.94 11.52
N GLU A 49 -25.89 -6.42 12.61
CA GLU A 49 -25.62 -5.90 13.95
C GLU A 49 -24.11 -5.89 14.26
N GLY A 50 -23.62 -4.77 14.81
CA GLY A 50 -22.20 -4.56 15.10
C GLY A 50 -21.39 -3.92 13.96
N PHE A 51 -21.98 -3.71 12.78
CA PHE A 51 -21.35 -2.98 11.68
C PHE A 51 -21.85 -1.55 11.58
N VAL A 52 -20.96 -0.64 11.18
CA VAL A 52 -21.34 0.64 10.59
C VAL A 52 -21.76 0.39 9.14
N ALA A 53 -22.97 0.80 8.77
CA ALA A 53 -23.49 0.63 7.42
C ALA A 53 -22.89 1.65 6.43
N GLY A 54 -22.55 1.19 5.24
CA GLY A 54 -22.05 2.02 4.15
C GLY A 54 -20.52 1.99 4.02
N ARG A 55 -19.95 3.07 3.49
CA ARG A 55 -18.50 3.21 3.28
C ARG A 55 -17.88 4.05 4.40
N LEU A 56 -16.55 4.00 4.52
CA LEU A 56 -15.82 4.94 5.37
C LEU A 56 -16.16 6.38 5.01
N THR A 57 -16.49 7.19 6.01
CA THR A 57 -16.77 8.62 5.85
C THR A 57 -15.85 9.47 6.70
N THR A 58 -15.78 10.77 6.41
CA THR A 58 -15.01 11.73 7.21
C THR A 58 -15.54 11.82 8.64
N GLU A 59 -16.86 11.71 8.84
CA GLU A 59 -17.48 11.73 10.16
C GLU A 59 -17.04 10.51 10.99
N LEU A 60 -16.88 9.35 10.34
CA LEU A 60 -16.36 8.16 11.02
C LEU A 60 -14.87 8.35 11.40
N LEU A 61 -14.08 8.99 10.54
CA LEU A 61 -12.68 9.33 10.87
C LEU A 61 -12.61 10.31 12.07
N GLN A 62 -13.50 11.31 12.13
CA GLN A 62 -13.56 12.29 13.22
C GLN A 62 -13.95 11.68 14.58
N ARG A 63 -14.62 10.52 14.58
CA ARG A 63 -14.95 9.79 15.82
C ARG A 63 -13.74 9.14 16.46
N VAL A 64 -12.63 8.98 15.74
CA VAL A 64 -11.39 8.46 16.31
C VAL A 64 -10.82 9.51 17.27
N PRO A 65 -10.69 9.21 18.57
CA PRO A 65 -10.13 10.16 19.52
C PRO A 65 -8.72 10.59 19.08
N ASP A 66 -8.35 11.84 19.35
CA ASP A 66 -6.97 12.34 19.18
C ASP A 66 -6.32 12.03 17.81
N LEU A 67 -7.15 11.94 16.75
CA LEU A 67 -6.76 11.50 15.41
C LEU A 67 -5.49 12.20 14.90
N ALA A 68 -5.41 13.51 15.04
CA ALA A 68 -4.28 14.33 14.57
C ALA A 68 -2.92 13.94 15.18
N SER A 69 -2.91 13.43 16.43
CA SER A 69 -1.68 12.97 17.09
C SER A 69 -1.34 11.50 16.84
N ARG A 70 -2.25 10.73 16.23
CA ARG A 70 -2.04 9.30 15.96
C ARG A 70 -1.16 9.10 14.72
N THR A 71 -0.51 7.93 14.68
CA THR A 71 0.08 7.41 13.44
C THR A 71 -0.99 6.66 12.67
N ILE A 72 -1.35 7.16 11.50
CA ILE A 72 -2.33 6.52 10.65
C ILE A 72 -1.61 5.64 9.63
N MET A 73 -2.03 4.37 9.58
CA MET A 73 -1.54 3.40 8.62
C MET A 73 -2.74 2.83 7.87
N THR A 74 -2.69 2.82 6.54
CA THR A 74 -3.79 2.29 5.72
C THR A 74 -3.29 1.34 4.63
N CYS A 75 -4.10 0.34 4.30
CA CYS A 75 -3.93 -0.44 3.10
C CYS A 75 -5.31 -0.71 2.49
N GLY A 76 -5.37 -0.83 1.18
CA GLY A 76 -6.60 -1.14 0.46
C GLY A 76 -6.52 -0.74 -1.01
N PRO A 77 -7.65 -0.68 -1.72
CA PRO A 77 -7.71 -0.16 -3.08
C PRO A 77 -7.20 1.29 -3.18
N ALA A 78 -6.67 1.68 -4.35
CA ALA A 78 -6.14 3.04 -4.58
C ALA A 78 -7.11 4.16 -4.17
N PRO A 79 -8.36 4.16 -4.69
CA PRO A 79 -9.29 5.25 -4.40
C PRO A 79 -9.63 5.33 -2.91
N TYR A 80 -9.66 4.18 -2.22
CA TYR A 80 -9.89 4.13 -0.78
C TYR A 80 -8.74 4.76 -0.01
N MET A 81 -7.49 4.39 -0.32
CA MET A 81 -6.34 4.95 0.39
C MET A 81 -6.16 6.45 0.11
N ASP A 82 -6.46 6.91 -1.10
CA ASP A 82 -6.39 8.33 -1.45
C ASP A 82 -7.49 9.13 -0.74
N PHE A 83 -8.70 8.57 -0.61
CA PHE A 83 -9.76 9.14 0.22
C PHE A 83 -9.33 9.26 1.70
N VAL A 84 -8.80 8.18 2.28
CA VAL A 84 -8.32 8.19 3.67
C VAL A 84 -7.23 9.24 3.85
N GLU A 85 -6.24 9.27 2.95
CA GLU A 85 -5.13 10.23 3.03
C GLU A 85 -5.62 11.68 3.02
N GLN A 86 -6.50 12.02 2.08
CA GLN A 86 -7.07 13.36 1.99
C GLN A 86 -7.88 13.70 3.24
N GLY A 87 -8.76 12.79 3.67
CA GLY A 87 -9.61 12.98 4.84
C GLY A 87 -8.83 13.20 6.12
N VAL A 88 -7.85 12.33 6.43
CA VAL A 88 -7.09 12.45 7.69
C VAL A 88 -6.13 13.65 7.67
N LYS A 89 -5.56 14.00 6.51
CA LYS A 89 -4.72 15.21 6.38
C LYS A 89 -5.53 16.49 6.60
N ALA A 90 -6.75 16.55 6.06
CA ALA A 90 -7.66 17.67 6.30
C ALA A 90 -8.02 17.81 7.80
N LEU A 91 -7.95 16.72 8.56
CA LEU A 91 -8.17 16.69 10.02
C LEU A 91 -6.87 16.90 10.83
N GLY A 92 -5.77 17.30 10.20
CA GLY A 92 -4.52 17.65 10.88
C GLY A 92 -3.55 16.50 11.13
N VAL A 93 -3.77 15.31 10.56
CA VAL A 93 -2.82 14.20 10.67
C VAL A 93 -1.56 14.50 9.87
N THR A 94 -0.42 14.42 10.55
CA THR A 94 0.91 14.62 9.95
C THR A 94 1.67 13.31 9.72
N ARG A 95 1.34 12.25 10.48
CA ARG A 95 2.01 10.94 10.43
C ARG A 95 1.13 9.92 9.72
N PHE A 96 1.26 9.87 8.40
CA PHE A 96 0.45 9.00 7.54
C PHE A 96 1.33 8.04 6.72
N PHE A 97 0.99 6.76 6.74
CA PHE A 97 1.64 5.71 5.96
C PHE A 97 0.59 4.91 5.19
N LYS A 98 0.88 4.59 3.94
CA LYS A 98 0.05 3.67 3.14
C LYS A 98 0.87 2.59 2.47
N GLU A 99 0.33 1.39 2.44
CA GLU A 99 0.91 0.25 1.72
C GLU A 99 0.05 -0.10 0.51
N LYS A 100 0.66 -0.07 -0.68
CA LYS A 100 -0.02 -0.33 -1.96
C LYS A 100 0.26 -1.76 -2.41
N PHE A 101 -0.80 -2.50 -2.74
CA PHE A 101 -0.73 -3.87 -3.28
C PHE A 101 -1.04 -3.95 -4.77
N PHE A 102 -1.12 -2.80 -5.45
CA PHE A 102 -1.35 -2.69 -6.88
C PHE A 102 -0.38 -1.67 -7.47
N THR A 103 -0.11 -1.81 -8.77
CA THR A 103 0.54 -0.79 -9.58
C THR A 103 -0.46 -0.01 -10.41
N PRO A 104 -0.26 1.29 -10.61
CA PRO A 104 -0.91 1.99 -11.71
C PRO A 104 -0.56 1.29 -13.03
N VAL A 105 -1.50 1.30 -13.98
CA VAL A 105 -1.20 0.88 -15.35
C VAL A 105 -0.12 1.84 -15.88
N ALA A 106 1.06 1.31 -16.19
CA ALA A 106 2.12 2.09 -16.81
C ALA A 106 1.74 2.38 -18.26
N GLU A 107 2.07 3.58 -18.75
CA GLU A 107 1.95 3.89 -20.18
C GLU A 107 2.79 2.93 -21.00
N THR A 108 2.24 2.45 -22.10
CA THR A 108 2.93 1.55 -23.01
C THR A 108 4.13 2.27 -23.63
N ALA A 109 5.32 1.69 -23.48
CA ALA A 109 6.52 2.24 -24.10
C ALA A 109 6.37 2.28 -25.63
N THR A 110 6.62 3.45 -26.23
CA THR A 110 6.53 3.66 -27.69
C THR A 110 7.85 3.39 -28.42
N SER A 111 8.96 3.26 -27.68
CA SER A 111 10.29 2.96 -28.19
C SER A 111 11.08 2.10 -27.20
N GLY A 112 12.10 1.40 -27.68
CA GLY A 112 13.03 0.69 -26.81
C GLY A 112 13.89 1.66 -26.01
N LEU A 113 14.58 1.15 -24.99
CA LEU A 113 15.40 1.94 -24.08
C LEU A 113 16.86 1.49 -24.15
N LYS A 114 17.76 2.42 -24.45
CA LYS A 114 19.19 2.24 -24.20
C LYS A 114 19.51 2.61 -22.75
N PHE A 115 20.32 1.80 -22.09
CA PHE A 115 20.78 2.07 -20.73
C PHE A 115 22.22 1.62 -20.53
N THR A 116 22.92 2.26 -19.59
CA THR A 116 24.34 2.00 -19.33
C THR A 116 24.55 1.57 -17.88
N LYS A 117 25.15 0.40 -17.68
CA LYS A 117 25.73 0.01 -16.38
C LYS A 117 27.09 0.67 -16.28
N LEU A 118 27.43 1.31 -15.15
CA LEU A 118 28.69 2.07 -15.04
C LEU A 118 29.88 1.26 -14.52
N GLN A 119 29.66 0.08 -13.92
CA GLN A 119 30.71 -0.72 -13.28
C GLN A 119 30.59 -2.22 -13.61
N PRO A 120 31.33 -2.71 -14.63
CA PRO A 120 32.05 -1.94 -15.65
C PRO A 120 31.08 -1.16 -16.55
N ALA A 121 31.59 -0.12 -17.23
CA ALA A 121 30.85 0.70 -18.17
C ALA A 121 30.44 -0.15 -19.40
N GLN A 122 29.15 -0.45 -19.53
CA GLN A 122 28.62 -1.25 -20.64
C GLN A 122 27.21 -0.76 -21.00
N GLU A 123 26.99 -0.51 -22.29
CA GLU A 123 25.67 -0.16 -22.84
C GLU A 123 24.89 -1.43 -23.18
N PHE A 124 23.59 -1.37 -22.92
CA PHE A 124 22.62 -2.41 -23.19
C PHE A 124 21.36 -1.80 -23.82
N TYR A 125 20.54 -2.65 -24.42
CA TYR A 125 19.29 -2.26 -25.03
C TYR A 125 18.13 -3.11 -24.49
N ALA A 126 17.06 -2.44 -24.09
CA ALA A 126 15.78 -3.03 -23.74
C ALA A 126 14.81 -2.85 -24.92
N PRO A 127 14.39 -3.93 -25.60
CA PRO A 127 13.40 -3.86 -26.66
C PRO A 127 12.04 -3.31 -26.19
N ILE A 128 11.27 -2.77 -27.13
CA ILE A 128 9.85 -2.42 -26.89
C ILE A 128 9.12 -3.66 -26.39
N GLY A 129 8.24 -3.49 -25.40
CA GLY A 129 7.47 -4.58 -24.82
C GLY A 129 8.19 -5.38 -23.74
N THR A 130 9.43 -5.03 -23.40
CA THR A 130 10.15 -5.59 -22.24
C THR A 130 10.29 -4.56 -21.14
N THR A 131 10.30 -5.02 -19.90
CA THR A 131 10.63 -4.20 -18.74
C THR A 131 12.14 -4.00 -18.64
N LEU A 132 12.57 -2.89 -18.01
CA LEU A 132 14.00 -2.69 -17.71
C LEU A 132 14.56 -3.85 -16.85
N LEU A 133 13.75 -4.43 -15.96
CA LEU A 133 14.14 -5.57 -15.14
C LEU A 133 14.46 -6.80 -16.02
N GLU A 134 13.59 -7.14 -16.96
CA GLU A 134 13.80 -8.27 -17.90
C GLU A 134 15.03 -8.04 -18.78
N ALA A 135 15.26 -6.80 -19.23
CA ALA A 135 16.44 -6.46 -20.01
C ALA A 135 17.74 -6.60 -19.20
N LEU A 136 17.74 -6.21 -17.92
CA LEU A 136 18.87 -6.42 -17.01
C LEU A 136 19.15 -7.92 -16.81
N GLU A 137 18.12 -8.71 -16.51
CA GLU A 137 18.25 -10.16 -16.29
C GLU A 137 18.73 -10.90 -17.56
N SER A 138 18.18 -10.56 -18.73
CA SER A 138 18.56 -11.17 -20.02
C SER A 138 20.00 -10.89 -20.40
N ASN A 139 20.52 -9.71 -20.00
CA ASN A 139 21.92 -9.33 -20.18
C ASN A 139 22.83 -9.78 -19.02
N LYS A 140 22.33 -10.61 -18.09
CA LYS A 140 23.04 -11.10 -16.90
C LYS A 140 23.59 -9.97 -16.03
N VAL A 141 22.94 -8.81 -16.03
CA VAL A 141 23.26 -7.69 -15.13
C VAL A 141 22.62 -7.97 -13.77
N PRO A 142 23.40 -8.06 -12.68
CA PRO A 142 22.86 -8.35 -11.37
C PRO A 142 21.85 -7.29 -10.91
N VAL A 143 20.65 -7.74 -10.55
CA VAL A 143 19.57 -6.91 -10.01
C VAL A 143 18.75 -7.76 -9.05
N ALA A 144 18.40 -7.21 -7.89
CA ALA A 144 17.51 -7.90 -6.95
C ALA A 144 16.08 -7.82 -7.46
N ALA A 145 15.33 -8.92 -7.42
CA ALA A 145 13.94 -8.95 -7.83
C ALA A 145 13.13 -9.83 -6.89
N ALA A 146 11.89 -9.41 -6.59
CA ALA A 146 10.96 -10.18 -5.79
C ALA A 146 9.56 -10.16 -6.39
N CYS A 147 8.79 -9.08 -6.21
CA CYS A 147 7.37 -9.09 -6.59
C CYS A 147 7.11 -9.07 -8.10
N ARG A 148 8.04 -8.55 -8.91
CA ARG A 148 7.88 -8.23 -10.36
C ARG A 148 6.68 -7.35 -10.74
N ALA A 149 5.85 -6.98 -9.77
CA ALA A 149 4.65 -6.17 -9.91
C ALA A 149 4.85 -4.74 -9.43
N GLY A 150 6.10 -4.24 -9.26
CA GLY A 150 6.37 -2.85 -8.91
C GLY A 150 5.97 -2.38 -7.50
N VAL A 151 5.55 -3.27 -6.60
CA VAL A 151 5.03 -2.89 -5.26
C VAL A 151 6.05 -3.00 -4.11
N CYS A 152 7.03 -3.90 -4.21
CA CYS A 152 7.92 -4.22 -3.08
C CYS A 152 9.22 -3.39 -3.01
N GLY A 153 9.60 -2.68 -4.07
CA GLY A 153 10.84 -1.90 -4.12
C GLY A 153 12.16 -2.70 -4.19
N CYS A 154 12.14 -4.04 -4.18
CA CYS A 154 13.33 -4.90 -4.21
C CYS A 154 14.27 -4.60 -5.41
N CYS A 155 13.70 -4.30 -6.58
CA CYS A 155 14.47 -3.97 -7.79
C CYS A 155 14.89 -2.50 -7.92
N LYS A 156 14.74 -1.70 -6.87
CA LYS A 156 15.14 -0.28 -6.90
C LYS A 156 16.63 -0.17 -7.20
N THR A 157 16.97 0.60 -8.24
CA THR A 157 18.34 0.85 -8.68
C THR A 157 18.60 2.36 -8.71
N LYS A 158 19.85 2.78 -8.44
CA LYS A 158 20.25 4.18 -8.53
C LYS A 158 20.41 4.58 -10.00
N VAL A 159 19.67 5.59 -10.43
CA VAL A 159 19.85 6.26 -11.73
C VAL A 159 20.78 7.45 -11.53
N VAL A 160 21.90 7.48 -12.25
CA VAL A 160 22.90 8.57 -12.17
C VAL A 160 22.52 9.74 -13.05
N SER A 161 22.02 9.47 -14.26
CA SER A 161 21.60 10.48 -15.23
C SER A 161 20.55 9.87 -16.15
N ALA A 162 19.29 10.27 -16.00
CA ALA A 162 18.19 10.07 -16.93
C ALA A 162 16.93 10.75 -16.38
N THR A 163 15.91 10.93 -17.22
CA THR A 163 14.55 11.23 -16.77
C THR A 163 13.79 9.91 -16.62
N ILE A 164 13.33 9.60 -15.41
CA ILE A 164 12.51 8.42 -15.12
C ILE A 164 11.04 8.80 -15.33
N ARG A 165 10.29 7.92 -15.99
CA ARG A 165 8.84 8.03 -16.15
C ARG A 165 8.13 7.09 -15.18
#